data_AF-A0A1Q4Z7V9-F1
#
_entry.id   AF-A0A1Q4Z7V9-F1
#
_cell.length_a   1.000
_cell.length_b   1.000
_cell.length_c   1.000
_cell.angle_alpha   90.00
_cell.angle_beta   90.00
_cell.angle_gamma   90.00
#
_symmetry.space_group_name_H-M   'P 1'
#
loop_
_entity.id
_entity.type
_entity.pdbx_description
1 polymer ?
#
loop_
_entity_poly.entity_id
_entity_poly.type
_entity_poly.pdbx_seq_one_letter_code
_entity_poly.pdbx_strand_id
1 'polypeptide(L)'
;MLTADDATEAICNDATVDSDGRELHVLAASVWNSLEVAKLVIGGMVPVAVAVLAAVFSRALRRAENRQWFSQKLVEKRIELLTAALPDLNDLFCYFTWVGNWKELSPPEILLRKRRLDRLFHANSPFFSTSAVAAYDAFISALFKTFVVPGSSAQLRTGLTSQHGSRVKAFTEYWEPTWDAMFTQEAERTSPDVIKKRHQALTATLGSEIGTQSAPREA
;
A
#
# COMPACT_ATOMS: atom_id res chain seq x y z
N MET A 1 85.44 51.16 22.05
CA MET A 1 85.86 51.50 23.43
C MET A 1 85.99 50.16 24.15
N LEU A 2 87.23 49.68 24.27
CA LEU A 2 87.66 48.38 24.80
C LEU A 2 87.73 48.42 26.33
N THR A 3 87.51 47.25 26.96
CA THR A 3 88.30 46.66 28.07
C THR A 3 87.96 45.16 28.05
N ALA A 4 88.78 44.19 27.59
CA ALA A 4 90.12 43.77 28.00
C ALA A 4 90.22 43.42 29.49
N ASP A 5 90.06 42.14 29.83
CA ASP A 5 90.99 41.33 30.65
C ASP A 5 90.32 40.01 31.06
N ASP A 6 90.77 38.90 30.46
CA ASP A 6 91.43 37.82 31.21
C ASP A 6 91.81 36.69 30.24
N ALA A 7 93.11 36.50 30.07
CA ALA A 7 93.71 35.42 29.29
C ALA A 7 94.94 34.90 30.02
N THR A 8 94.83 33.73 30.66
CA THR A 8 95.92 32.78 31.05
C THR A 8 95.21 31.61 31.77
N GLU A 9 95.42 30.30 31.58
CA GLU A 9 96.39 29.40 30.96
C GLU A 9 95.60 28.16 30.47
N ALA A 10 95.72 27.68 29.23
CA ALA A 10 96.65 26.62 28.79
C ALA A 10 96.63 25.31 29.60
N ILE A 11 96.17 24.20 28.99
CA ILE A 11 96.92 22.93 28.72
C ILE A 11 95.97 21.77 28.32
N CYS A 12 96.42 20.99 27.33
CA CYS A 12 95.93 19.73 26.72
C CYS A 12 94.94 19.86 25.55
N ASN A 13 95.42 19.75 24.29
CA ASN A 13 95.51 18.52 23.47
C ASN A 13 94.16 17.76 23.43
N ASP A 14 93.58 17.40 22.29
CA ASP A 14 94.17 16.87 21.07
C ASP A 14 93.13 16.92 19.95
N ALA A 15 93.60 17.07 18.73
CA ALA A 15 92.77 16.98 17.54
C ALA A 15 92.43 15.51 17.26
N THR A 16 91.16 15.18 17.07
CA THR A 16 90.80 14.05 16.20
C THR A 16 89.71 14.48 15.23
N VAL A 17 90.19 14.72 14.01
CA VAL A 17 89.46 14.64 12.76
C VAL A 17 88.91 13.22 12.60
N ASP A 18 87.63 13.11 12.23
CA ASP A 18 87.04 11.93 11.60
C ASP A 18 86.19 12.48 10.43
N SER A 19 86.53 12.35 9.14
CA SER A 19 86.94 11.22 8.31
C SER A 19 85.81 10.31 7.80
N ASP A 20 84.58 10.82 7.67
CA ASP A 20 83.69 10.28 6.63
C ASP A 20 82.60 11.26 6.15
N GLY A 21 82.72 11.67 4.89
CA GLY A 21 81.80 12.58 4.19
C GLY A 21 80.50 11.91 3.74
N ARG A 22 79.76 11.27 4.65
CA ARG A 22 78.39 10.80 4.44
C ARG A 22 77.69 10.76 5.79
N GLU A 23 76.68 11.60 6.00
CA GLU A 23 75.49 11.36 6.87
C GLU A 23 74.76 12.69 7.16
N LEU A 24 74.30 13.41 6.11
CA LEU A 24 73.31 14.50 6.31
C LEU A 24 72.01 14.32 5.50
N HIS A 25 71.87 13.22 4.75
CA HIS A 25 70.67 12.96 3.95
C HIS A 25 69.78 11.80 4.45
N VAL A 26 70.17 11.11 5.53
CA VAL A 26 69.45 9.89 5.98
C VAL A 26 68.41 10.17 7.08
N LEU A 27 68.47 11.30 7.79
CA LEU A 27 67.57 11.57 8.92
C LEU A 27 66.22 12.22 8.53
N ALA A 28 66.04 12.65 7.28
CA ALA A 28 64.75 13.18 6.81
C ALA A 28 63.76 12.06 6.40
N ALA A 29 64.22 10.80 6.31
CA ALA A 29 63.42 9.69 5.80
C ALA A 29 62.60 8.94 6.87
N SER A 30 62.79 9.22 8.17
CA SER A 30 62.06 8.55 9.26
C SER A 30 61.16 9.48 10.10
N VAL A 31 60.85 10.68 9.61
CA VAL A 31 60.06 11.69 10.34
C VAL A 31 58.54 11.46 10.19
N TRP A 32 58.12 10.32 9.66
CA TRP A 32 56.79 9.82 9.99
C TRP A 32 56.87 8.98 11.25
N ASN A 33 56.71 9.67 12.38
CA ASN A 33 56.49 9.02 13.66
C ASN A 33 55.14 8.31 13.60
N SER A 34 55.08 7.03 14.01
CA SER A 34 53.84 6.23 14.05
C SER A 34 52.72 6.94 14.81
N LEU A 35 53.08 7.83 15.75
CA LEU A 35 52.19 8.70 16.49
C LEU A 35 51.44 9.74 15.62
N GLU A 36 52.08 10.33 14.61
CA GLU A 36 51.44 11.32 13.73
C GLU A 36 50.49 10.66 12.74
N VAL A 37 50.88 9.49 12.21
CA VAL A 37 50.02 8.65 11.39
C VAL A 37 48.79 8.21 12.19
N ALA A 38 48.96 7.80 13.45
CA ALA A 38 47.84 7.44 14.32
C ALA A 38 46.88 8.61 14.59
N LYS A 39 47.39 9.83 14.81
CA LYS A 39 46.56 11.03 15.01
C LYS A 39 45.74 11.39 13.76
N LEU A 40 46.33 11.26 12.57
CA LEU A 40 45.62 11.46 11.31
C LEU A 40 44.53 10.41 11.08
N VAL A 41 44.82 9.14 11.39
CA VAL A 41 43.84 8.05 11.29
C VAL A 41 42.68 8.27 12.26
N ILE A 42 42.94 8.63 13.52
CA ILE A 42 41.91 8.91 14.51
C ILE A 42 41.10 10.17 14.12
N GLY A 43 41.78 11.21 13.65
CA GLY A 43 41.14 12.45 13.19
C GLY A 43 40.25 12.25 11.96
N GLY A 44 40.60 11.33 11.08
CA GLY A 44 39.80 10.94 9.91
C GLY A 44 38.68 9.95 10.22
N MET A 45 38.79 9.14 11.27
CA MET A 45 37.76 8.17 11.65
C MET A 45 36.45 8.82 12.06
N VAL A 46 36.49 9.96 12.76
CA VAL A 46 35.28 10.67 13.20
C VAL A 46 34.42 11.14 12.00
N PRO A 47 34.94 11.93 11.03
CA PRO A 47 34.14 12.36 9.89
C PRO A 47 33.69 11.18 9.02
N VAL A 48 34.48 10.11 8.90
CA VAL A 48 34.08 8.89 8.17
C VAL A 48 32.92 8.18 8.89
N ALA A 49 33.01 8.01 10.21
CA ALA A 49 31.95 7.39 11.00
C ALA A 49 30.64 8.21 10.92
N VAL A 50 30.74 9.54 11.02
CA VAL A 50 29.60 10.45 10.86
C VAL A 50 29.01 10.33 9.46
N ALA A 51 29.82 10.30 8.40
CA ALA A 51 29.35 10.14 7.03
C ALA A 51 28.65 8.78 6.81
N VAL A 52 29.18 7.70 7.37
CA VAL A 52 28.55 6.36 7.31
C VAL A 52 27.20 6.37 8.04
N LEU A 53 27.14 6.92 9.25
CA LEU A 53 25.90 7.02 10.02
C LEU A 53 24.86 7.86 9.28
N ALA A 54 25.25 9.02 8.73
CA ALA A 54 24.39 9.87 7.93
C ALA A 54 23.85 9.13 6.70
N ALA A 55 24.69 8.33 6.02
CA ALA A 55 24.29 7.55 4.87
C ALA A 55 23.33 6.40 5.24
N VAL A 56 23.54 5.71 6.36
CA VAL A 56 22.65 4.66 6.85
C VAL A 56 21.29 5.25 7.25
N PHE A 57 21.30 6.34 8.02
CA PHE A 57 20.08 7.03 8.44
C PHE A 57 19.28 7.56 7.24
N SER A 58 19.95 8.21 6.28
CA SER A 58 19.30 8.70 5.05
C SER A 58 18.67 7.59 4.23
N ARG A 59 19.32 6.42 4.13
CA ARG A 59 18.75 5.24 3.44
C ARG A 59 17.55 4.67 4.20
N ALA A 60 17.59 4.65 5.53
CA ALA A 60 16.48 4.19 6.35
C ALA A 60 15.26 5.12 6.22
N LEU A 61 15.47 6.44 6.29
CA LEU A 61 14.41 7.43 6.08
C LEU A 61 13.77 7.31 4.70
N ARG A 62 14.58 7.28 3.63
CA ARG A 62 14.07 7.13 2.25
C ARG A 62 13.26 5.84 2.07
N ARG A 63 13.68 4.73 2.70
CA ARG A 63 12.92 3.47 2.66
C ARG A 63 11.59 3.58 3.39
N ALA A 64 11.55 4.26 4.54
CA ALA A 64 10.32 4.48 5.29
C ALA A 64 9.36 5.39 4.53
N GLU A 65 9.86 6.49 3.97
CA GLU A 65 9.10 7.43 3.14
C GLU A 65 8.52 6.74 1.90
N ASN A 66 9.32 5.96 1.17
CA ASN A 66 8.83 5.21 0.00
C ASN A 66 7.73 4.21 0.36
N ARG A 67 7.84 3.53 1.51
CA ARG A 67 6.81 2.61 2.00
C ARG A 67 5.53 3.36 2.34
N GLN A 68 5.65 4.47 3.07
CA GLN A 68 4.50 5.29 3.45
C GLN A 68 3.80 5.86 2.22
N TRP A 69 4.57 6.38 1.25
CA TRP A 69 4.05 6.89 -0.01
C TRP A 69 3.32 5.81 -0.81
N PHE A 70 3.91 4.60 -0.94
CA PHE A 70 3.26 3.49 -1.66
C PHE A 70 1.96 3.06 -0.97
N SER A 71 1.96 2.95 0.36
CA SER A 71 0.74 2.66 1.13
C SER A 71 -0.32 3.73 0.95
N GLN A 72 0.05 5.01 0.94
CA GLN A 72 -0.89 6.12 0.68
C GLN A 72 -1.48 6.02 -0.74
N LYS A 73 -0.64 5.80 -1.76
CA LYS A 73 -1.12 5.63 -3.15
C LYS A 73 -2.00 4.41 -3.35
N LEU A 74 -1.72 3.33 -2.64
CA LEU A 74 -2.59 2.15 -2.64
C LEU A 74 -3.96 2.46 -2.02
N VAL A 75 -4.00 3.14 -0.88
CA VAL A 75 -5.25 3.53 -0.21
C VAL A 75 -6.04 4.54 -1.06
N GLU A 76 -5.38 5.55 -1.63
CA GLU A 76 -6.00 6.49 -2.57
C GLU A 76 -6.69 5.75 -3.73
N LYS A 77 -5.99 4.79 -4.35
CA LYS A 77 -6.56 4.03 -5.46
C LYS A 77 -7.74 3.16 -5.03
N ARG A 78 -7.67 2.55 -3.83
CA ARG A 78 -8.78 1.77 -3.27
C ARG A 78 -10.00 2.64 -3.01
N ILE A 79 -9.81 3.83 -2.44
CA ILE A 79 -10.90 4.79 -2.21
C ILE A 79 -11.56 5.15 -3.55
N GLU A 80 -10.77 5.50 -4.57
CA GLU A 80 -11.29 5.81 -5.92
C GLU A 80 -12.15 4.67 -6.49
N LEU A 81 -11.65 3.43 -6.44
CA LEU A 81 -12.37 2.25 -6.91
C LEU A 81 -13.65 1.98 -6.12
N LEU A 82 -13.61 2.16 -4.80
CA LEU A 82 -14.77 1.96 -3.92
C LEU A 82 -15.82 3.04 -4.13
N THR A 83 -15.43 4.31 -4.28
CA THR A 83 -16.36 5.40 -4.59
C THR A 83 -17.12 5.13 -5.89
N ALA A 84 -16.47 4.53 -6.89
CA ALA A 84 -17.13 4.12 -8.12
C ALA A 84 -18.03 2.88 -7.96
N ALA A 85 -17.68 1.92 -7.09
CA ALA A 85 -18.40 0.67 -6.92
C ALA A 85 -19.60 0.75 -5.95
N LEU A 86 -19.50 1.54 -4.89
CA LEU A 86 -20.47 1.56 -3.79
C LEU A 86 -21.92 1.88 -4.23
N PRO A 87 -22.19 2.85 -5.12
CA PRO A 87 -23.55 3.12 -5.58
C PRO A 87 -24.18 1.90 -6.26
N ASP A 88 -23.44 1.23 -7.14
CA ASP A 88 -23.93 0.03 -7.84
C ASP A 88 -24.13 -1.15 -6.87
N LEU A 89 -23.22 -1.34 -5.89
CA LEU A 89 -23.39 -2.37 -4.85
C LEU A 89 -24.65 -2.13 -4.00
N ASN A 90 -24.90 -0.88 -3.63
CA ASN A 90 -26.07 -0.50 -2.87
C ASN A 90 -27.35 -0.72 -3.68
N ASP A 91 -27.37 -0.32 -4.95
CA ASP A 91 -28.55 -0.48 -5.80
C ASP A 91 -28.86 -1.97 -6.05
N LEU A 92 -27.84 -2.82 -6.20
CA LEU A 92 -28.01 -4.27 -6.20
C LEU A 92 -28.61 -4.76 -4.88
N PHE A 93 -28.06 -4.36 -3.74
CA PHE A 93 -28.61 -4.73 -2.43
C PHE A 93 -30.09 -4.33 -2.29
N CYS A 94 -30.38 -3.06 -2.52
CA CYS A 94 -31.72 -2.46 -2.47
C CYS A 94 -32.72 -3.22 -3.34
N TYR A 95 -32.33 -3.49 -4.60
CA TYR A 95 -33.17 -4.20 -5.54
C TYR A 95 -33.57 -5.57 -5.03
N PHE A 96 -32.61 -6.36 -4.55
CA PHE A 96 -32.86 -7.74 -4.15
C PHE A 96 -33.57 -7.88 -2.80
N THR A 97 -33.43 -6.89 -1.90
CA THR A 97 -34.10 -6.87 -0.60
C THR A 97 -35.38 -6.03 -0.56
N TRP A 98 -35.83 -5.48 -1.69
CA TRP A 98 -37.05 -4.68 -1.80
C TRP A 98 -37.06 -3.41 -0.91
N VAL A 99 -35.91 -2.76 -0.78
CA VAL A 99 -35.74 -1.52 0.01
C VAL A 99 -35.20 -0.39 -0.86
N GLY A 100 -35.38 0.86 -0.43
CA GLY A 100 -34.86 2.03 -1.14
C GLY A 100 -35.50 2.23 -2.52
N ASN A 101 -34.66 2.49 -3.52
CA ASN A 101 -35.00 2.82 -4.91
C ASN A 101 -35.30 1.59 -5.79
N TRP A 102 -35.62 0.42 -5.23
CA TRP A 102 -35.82 -0.81 -6.01
C TRP A 102 -36.89 -0.71 -7.10
N LYS A 103 -37.87 0.20 -6.94
CA LYS A 103 -38.96 0.45 -7.89
C LYS A 103 -38.54 1.22 -9.13
N GLU A 104 -37.38 1.87 -9.07
CA GLU A 104 -36.86 2.72 -10.15
C GLU A 104 -35.91 1.95 -11.08
N LEU A 105 -35.60 0.68 -10.75
CA LEU A 105 -34.59 -0.11 -11.46
C LEU A 105 -35.24 -1.25 -12.25
N SER A 106 -34.88 -1.34 -13.53
CA SER A 106 -35.29 -2.44 -14.40
C SER A 106 -34.35 -3.66 -14.28
N PRO A 107 -34.84 -4.89 -14.56
CA PRO A 107 -33.99 -6.08 -14.55
C PRO A 107 -32.76 -6.01 -15.48
N PRO A 108 -32.84 -5.44 -16.70
CA PRO A 108 -31.66 -5.20 -17.54
C PRO A 108 -30.62 -4.26 -16.92
N GLU A 109 -31.06 -3.17 -16.26
CA GLU A 109 -30.15 -2.25 -15.58
C GLU A 109 -29.40 -2.94 -14.43
N ILE A 110 -30.08 -3.79 -13.67
CA ILE A 110 -29.46 -4.59 -12.60
C ILE A 110 -28.36 -5.50 -13.16
N LEU A 111 -28.56 -6.12 -14.32
CA LEU A 111 -27.51 -6.90 -14.98
C LEU A 111 -26.36 -6.03 -15.50
N LEU A 112 -26.63 -4.84 -16.02
CA LEU A 112 -25.59 -3.91 -16.45
C LEU A 112 -24.72 -3.46 -15.27
N ARG A 113 -25.33 -3.18 -14.12
CA ARG A 113 -24.64 -2.84 -12.87
C ARG A 113 -23.75 -3.99 -12.39
N LYS A 114 -24.28 -5.23 -12.39
CA LYS A 114 -23.48 -6.43 -12.11
C LYS A 114 -22.25 -6.51 -13.03
N ARG A 115 -22.43 -6.35 -14.35
CA ARG A 115 -21.32 -6.41 -15.32
C ARG A 115 -20.29 -5.30 -15.09
N ARG A 116 -20.73 -4.10 -14.71
CA ARG A 116 -19.85 -2.97 -14.38
C ARG A 116 -19.01 -3.29 -13.14
N LEU A 117 -19.64 -3.81 -12.10
CA LEU A 117 -18.98 -4.24 -10.87
C LEU A 117 -18.01 -5.39 -11.12
N ASP A 118 -18.42 -6.42 -11.86
CA ASP A 118 -17.54 -7.56 -12.18
C ASP A 118 -16.29 -7.08 -12.92
N ARG A 119 -16.46 -6.18 -13.90
CA ARG A 119 -15.32 -5.58 -14.61
C ARG A 119 -14.42 -4.79 -13.65
N LEU A 120 -15.00 -3.99 -12.76
CA LEU A 120 -14.25 -3.17 -11.80
C LEU A 120 -13.45 -4.06 -10.85
N PHE A 121 -14.08 -5.04 -10.20
CA PHE A 121 -13.44 -5.89 -9.21
C PHE A 121 -12.43 -6.85 -9.83
N HIS A 122 -12.75 -7.51 -10.94
CA HIS A 122 -11.80 -8.45 -11.55
C HIS A 122 -10.62 -7.75 -12.22
N ALA A 123 -10.84 -6.63 -12.95
CA ALA A 123 -9.75 -5.89 -13.58
C ALA A 123 -8.81 -5.23 -12.55
N ASN A 124 -9.34 -4.87 -11.38
CA ASN A 124 -8.58 -4.26 -10.30
C ASN A 124 -8.32 -5.22 -9.13
N SER A 125 -8.46 -6.54 -9.35
CA SER A 125 -8.23 -7.56 -8.31
C SER A 125 -6.88 -7.44 -7.57
N PRO A 126 -5.76 -7.02 -8.20
CA PRO A 126 -4.51 -6.84 -7.47
C PRO A 126 -4.54 -5.73 -6.40
N PHE A 127 -5.51 -4.82 -6.47
CA PHE A 127 -5.65 -3.73 -5.50
C PHE A 127 -6.43 -4.16 -4.24
N PHE A 128 -7.10 -5.31 -4.25
CA PHE A 128 -7.91 -5.81 -3.15
C PHE A 128 -7.25 -7.01 -2.47
N SER A 129 -7.56 -7.25 -1.19
CA SER A 129 -7.19 -8.51 -0.55
C SER A 129 -8.02 -9.67 -1.11
N THR A 130 -7.49 -10.89 -0.96
CA THR A 130 -8.22 -12.11 -1.29
C THR A 130 -9.54 -12.22 -0.55
N SER A 131 -9.62 -11.74 0.69
CA SER A 131 -10.86 -11.74 1.47
C SER A 131 -11.90 -10.77 0.90
N ALA A 132 -11.50 -9.59 0.41
CA ALA A 132 -12.41 -8.64 -0.21
C ALA A 132 -12.98 -9.18 -1.52
N VAL A 133 -12.12 -9.79 -2.36
CA VAL A 133 -12.54 -10.45 -3.60
C VAL A 133 -13.50 -11.60 -3.30
N ALA A 134 -13.17 -12.46 -2.32
CA ALA A 134 -14.04 -13.56 -1.94
C ALA A 134 -15.39 -13.09 -1.36
N ALA A 135 -15.40 -12.00 -0.59
CA ALA A 135 -16.63 -11.41 -0.06
C ALA A 135 -17.51 -10.84 -1.19
N TYR A 136 -16.88 -10.21 -2.19
CA TYR A 136 -17.57 -9.74 -3.40
C TYR A 136 -18.20 -10.91 -4.17
N ASP A 137 -17.42 -11.94 -4.48
CA ASP A 137 -17.89 -13.12 -5.21
C ASP A 137 -19.05 -13.82 -4.48
N ALA A 138 -18.96 -13.92 -3.14
CA ALA A 138 -20.01 -14.49 -2.31
C ALA A 138 -21.29 -13.65 -2.31
N PHE A 139 -21.17 -12.32 -2.35
CA PHE A 139 -22.32 -11.42 -2.48
C PHE A 139 -22.97 -11.54 -3.87
N ILE A 140 -22.19 -11.44 -4.95
CA ILE A 140 -22.70 -11.58 -6.31
C ILE A 140 -23.34 -12.94 -6.56
N SER A 141 -22.76 -14.02 -6.04
CA SER A 141 -23.32 -15.37 -6.17
C SER A 141 -24.64 -15.56 -5.42
N ALA A 142 -24.86 -14.80 -4.34
CA ALA A 142 -26.13 -14.77 -3.63
C ALA A 142 -27.23 -14.04 -4.43
N LEU A 143 -26.86 -13.05 -5.25
CA LEU A 143 -27.79 -12.27 -6.05
C LEU A 143 -28.08 -12.92 -7.41
N PHE A 144 -27.07 -13.53 -8.04
CA PHE A 144 -27.17 -13.99 -9.42
C PHE A 144 -26.92 -15.49 -9.55
N LYS A 145 -27.68 -16.12 -10.42
CA LYS A 145 -27.38 -17.44 -10.95
C LYS A 145 -26.58 -17.26 -12.24
N THR A 146 -25.28 -17.47 -12.15
CA THR A 146 -24.33 -17.42 -13.28
C THR A 146 -24.25 -18.80 -13.96
N PHE A 147 -23.72 -18.83 -15.19
CA PHE A 147 -23.49 -20.07 -15.97
C PHE A 147 -24.74 -20.89 -16.28
N VAL A 148 -25.87 -20.25 -16.57
CA VAL A 148 -27.11 -20.95 -16.94
C VAL A 148 -26.96 -21.68 -18.28
N VAL A 149 -26.44 -20.99 -19.31
CA VAL A 149 -26.09 -21.54 -20.64
C VAL A 149 -24.96 -20.67 -21.23
N PRO A 150 -24.02 -21.22 -22.01
CA PRO A 150 -23.04 -20.41 -22.74
C PRO A 150 -23.70 -19.31 -23.56
N GLY A 151 -23.30 -18.05 -23.34
CA GLY A 151 -23.86 -16.87 -24.04
C GLY A 151 -25.14 -16.29 -23.45
N SER A 152 -25.77 -16.93 -22.45
CA SER A 152 -26.95 -16.39 -21.79
C SER A 152 -26.60 -15.48 -20.60
N SER A 153 -27.40 -14.42 -20.43
CA SER A 153 -27.31 -13.52 -19.28
C SER A 153 -27.58 -14.25 -17.96
N ALA A 154 -26.98 -13.77 -16.87
CA ALA A 154 -27.25 -14.28 -15.53
C ALA A 154 -28.73 -14.08 -15.15
N GLN A 155 -29.28 -15.00 -14.37
CA GLN A 155 -30.63 -14.85 -13.80
C GLN A 155 -30.57 -14.24 -12.40
N LEU A 156 -31.61 -13.49 -12.03
CA LEU A 156 -31.77 -12.83 -10.75
C LEU A 156 -32.37 -13.80 -9.74
N ARG A 157 -31.65 -14.08 -8.64
CA ARG A 157 -32.11 -14.92 -7.50
C ARG A 157 -33.14 -14.22 -6.63
N THR A 158 -34.16 -13.61 -7.24
CA THR A 158 -35.31 -12.96 -6.61
C THR A 158 -36.57 -13.25 -7.45
N GLY A 159 -37.75 -12.84 -6.98
CA GLY A 159 -39.03 -13.13 -7.66
C GLY A 159 -39.75 -11.89 -8.17
N LEU A 160 -40.67 -12.02 -9.13
CA LEU A 160 -41.48 -10.87 -9.58
C LEU A 160 -42.39 -10.29 -8.48
N THR A 161 -42.73 -11.12 -7.49
CA THR A 161 -43.60 -10.79 -6.36
C THR A 161 -42.92 -11.12 -5.03
N SER A 162 -43.27 -10.35 -4.00
CA SER A 162 -42.94 -10.62 -2.60
C SER A 162 -44.04 -10.08 -1.69
N GLN A 163 -43.88 -10.25 -0.37
CA GLN A 163 -44.71 -9.58 0.63
C GLN A 163 -44.71 -8.05 0.52
N HIS A 164 -43.69 -7.46 -0.14
CA HIS A 164 -43.57 -6.01 -0.34
C HIS A 164 -44.23 -5.51 -1.63
N GLY A 165 -44.81 -6.41 -2.44
CA GLY A 165 -45.57 -6.06 -3.64
C GLY A 165 -45.12 -6.81 -4.90
N SER A 166 -45.36 -6.20 -6.06
CA SER A 166 -45.04 -6.74 -7.38
C SER A 166 -44.13 -5.77 -8.14
N ARG A 167 -43.02 -6.28 -8.70
CA ARG A 167 -42.10 -5.47 -9.53
C ARG A 167 -42.80 -4.92 -10.77
N VAL A 168 -43.57 -5.75 -11.45
CA VAL A 168 -44.35 -5.38 -12.63
C VAL A 168 -45.29 -4.20 -12.36
N LYS A 169 -45.95 -4.19 -11.20
CA LYS A 169 -46.90 -3.12 -10.84
C LYS A 169 -46.26 -1.88 -10.23
N ALA A 170 -45.13 -2.04 -9.56
CA ALA A 170 -44.46 -0.96 -8.84
C ALA A 170 -43.44 -0.20 -9.69
N PHE A 171 -42.99 -0.80 -10.79
CA PHE A 171 -42.10 -0.16 -11.75
C PHE A 171 -42.83 1.00 -12.43
N THR A 172 -42.18 2.16 -12.47
CA THR A 172 -42.80 3.42 -12.94
C THR A 172 -42.93 3.50 -14.46
N GLU A 173 -42.13 2.71 -15.18
CA GLU A 173 -42.11 2.69 -16.64
C GLU A 173 -42.76 1.42 -17.21
N TYR A 174 -42.65 1.24 -18.53
CA TYR A 174 -43.15 0.05 -19.21
C TYR A 174 -42.36 -1.19 -18.80
N TRP A 175 -43.05 -2.19 -18.26
CA TRP A 175 -42.49 -3.50 -17.99
C TRP A 175 -42.51 -4.36 -19.25
N GLU A 176 -41.34 -4.74 -19.75
CA GLU A 176 -41.25 -5.64 -20.90
C GLU A 176 -41.50 -7.10 -20.46
N PRO A 177 -42.45 -7.82 -21.08
CA PRO A 177 -42.78 -9.21 -20.68
C PRO A 177 -41.60 -10.19 -20.79
N THR A 178 -40.63 -9.90 -21.65
CA THR A 178 -39.41 -10.72 -21.82
C THR A 178 -38.54 -10.72 -20.55
N TRP A 179 -38.69 -9.72 -19.68
CA TRP A 179 -37.92 -9.61 -18.45
C TRP A 179 -38.29 -10.66 -17.40
N ASP A 180 -39.47 -11.26 -17.49
CA ASP A 180 -39.92 -12.30 -16.55
C ASP A 180 -38.97 -13.52 -16.56
N ALA A 181 -38.40 -13.84 -17.73
CA ALA A 181 -37.44 -14.92 -17.90
C ALA A 181 -36.07 -14.64 -17.24
N MET A 182 -35.81 -13.41 -16.81
CA MET A 182 -34.58 -13.00 -16.13
C MET A 182 -34.56 -13.40 -14.65
N PHE A 183 -35.70 -13.78 -14.07
CA PHE A 183 -35.81 -14.18 -12.68
C PHE A 183 -35.71 -15.70 -12.52
N THR A 184 -35.15 -16.15 -11.40
CA THR A 184 -35.09 -17.58 -11.09
C THR A 184 -36.42 -18.09 -10.54
N GLN A 185 -36.56 -19.42 -10.59
CA GLN A 185 -37.64 -20.11 -9.90
C GLN A 185 -37.54 -19.92 -8.38
N GLU A 186 -38.65 -20.12 -7.67
CA GLU A 186 -38.76 -19.87 -6.24
C GLU A 186 -37.74 -20.64 -5.40
N ALA A 187 -37.49 -21.91 -5.73
CA ALA A 187 -36.53 -22.76 -5.03
C ALA A 187 -35.07 -22.26 -5.11
N GLU A 188 -34.75 -21.40 -6.08
CA GLU A 188 -33.39 -20.89 -6.29
C GLU A 188 -33.21 -19.44 -5.82
N ARG A 189 -34.28 -18.83 -5.31
CA ARG A 189 -34.24 -17.47 -4.77
C ARG A 189 -33.44 -17.46 -3.47
N THR A 190 -32.70 -16.38 -3.26
CA THR A 190 -31.95 -16.19 -2.03
C THR A 190 -32.76 -15.35 -1.06
N SER A 191 -32.80 -15.74 0.22
CA SER A 191 -33.54 -14.98 1.22
C SER A 191 -32.89 -13.61 1.47
N PRO A 192 -33.68 -12.56 1.77
CA PRO A 192 -33.16 -11.24 2.11
C PRO A 192 -32.16 -11.25 3.27
N ASP A 193 -32.32 -12.13 4.26
CA ASP A 193 -31.40 -12.25 5.39
C ASP A 193 -30.01 -12.72 4.99
N VAL A 194 -29.93 -13.69 4.06
CA VAL A 194 -28.66 -14.15 3.51
C VAL A 194 -28.00 -13.03 2.71
N ILE A 195 -28.77 -12.31 1.90
CA ILE A 195 -28.27 -11.16 1.12
C ILE A 195 -27.72 -10.08 2.05
N LYS A 196 -28.46 -9.71 3.10
CA LYS A 196 -28.02 -8.74 4.11
C LYS A 196 -26.73 -9.17 4.80
N LYS A 197 -26.63 -10.43 5.22
CA LYS A 197 -25.41 -10.96 5.84
C LYS A 197 -24.21 -10.89 4.89
N ARG A 198 -24.39 -11.23 3.61
CA ARG A 198 -23.32 -11.15 2.60
C ARG A 198 -22.92 -9.70 2.31
N HIS A 199 -23.89 -8.80 2.21
CA HIS A 199 -23.64 -7.37 2.01
C HIS A 199 -22.88 -6.74 3.20
N GLN A 200 -23.25 -7.08 4.43
CA GLN A 200 -22.54 -6.64 5.63
C GLN A 200 -21.10 -7.17 5.67
N ALA A 201 -20.90 -8.45 5.35
CA ALA A 201 -19.56 -9.03 5.26
C ALA A 201 -18.72 -8.33 4.19
N LEU A 202 -19.29 -8.07 3.01
CA LEU A 202 -18.63 -7.31 1.94
C LEU A 202 -18.24 -5.91 2.45
N THR A 203 -19.19 -5.13 2.97
CA THR A 203 -18.96 -3.76 3.43
C THR A 203 -17.88 -3.71 4.52
N ALA A 204 -17.90 -4.64 5.49
CA ALA A 204 -16.89 -4.72 6.53
C ALA A 204 -15.49 -5.01 5.95
N THR A 205 -15.41 -5.92 4.99
CA THR A 205 -14.14 -6.27 4.34
C THR A 205 -13.62 -5.08 3.52
N LEU A 206 -14.48 -4.39 2.75
CA LEU A 206 -14.09 -3.20 2.00
C LEU A 206 -13.67 -2.03 2.91
N GLY A 207 -14.33 -1.86 4.07
CA GLY A 207 -13.91 -0.88 5.08
C GLY A 207 -12.51 -1.17 5.62
N SER A 208 -12.19 -2.45 5.85
CA SER A 208 -10.84 -2.84 6.27
C SER A 208 -9.77 -2.51 5.23
N GLU A 209 -10.09 -2.52 3.93
CA GLU A 209 -9.13 -2.20 2.85
C GLU A 209 -8.65 -0.74 2.86
N ILE A 210 -9.49 0.16 3.36
CA ILE A 210 -9.21 1.60 3.46
C ILE A 210 -8.84 2.02 4.89
N GLY A 211 -8.71 1.07 5.81
CA GLY A 211 -8.35 1.33 7.20
C GLY A 211 -9.47 1.90 8.06
N THR A 212 -10.73 1.88 7.59
CA THR A 212 -11.87 2.21 8.44
C THR A 212 -12.24 0.97 9.25
N GLN A 213 -11.74 0.88 10.48
CA GLN A 213 -12.25 -0.11 11.43
C GLN A 213 -13.70 0.25 11.74
N SER A 214 -14.63 -0.38 11.03
CA SER A 214 -16.04 -0.30 11.34
C SER A 214 -16.25 -1.13 12.61
N ALA A 215 -16.26 -0.48 13.78
CA ALA A 215 -16.77 -1.11 14.99
C ALA A 215 -18.18 -1.68 14.68
N PRO A 216 -18.56 -2.85 15.22
CA PRO A 216 -19.88 -3.40 14.99
C PRO A 216 -20.93 -2.36 15.38
N ARG A 217 -21.75 -1.91 14.44
CA ARG A 217 -22.97 -1.17 14.79
C ARG A 217 -23.92 -2.18 15.40
N GLU A 218 -24.00 -2.17 16.73
CA GLU A 218 -25.05 -2.86 17.46
C GLU A 218 -26.41 -2.36 16.93
N ALA A 219 -27.26 -3.34 16.60
CA ALA A 219 -28.56 -3.14 15.96
C ALA A 219 -29.64 -2.81 16.99
#